data_AF-A0A1J5JJ31-F1
#
_entry.id   AF-A0A1J5JJ31-F1
#
_cell.length_a   1.000
_cell.length_b   1.000
_cell.length_c   1.000
_cell.angle_alpha   90.00
_cell.angle_beta   90.00
_cell.angle_gamma   90.00
#
_symmetry.space_group_name_H-M   'P 1'
#
loop_
_entity.id
_entity.type
_entity.pdbx_description
1 polymer ?
#
loop_
_entity_poly.entity_id
_entity_poly.type
_entity_poly.pdbx_seq_one_letter_code
_entity_poly.pdbx_strand_id
1 'polypeptide(L)'
;MNRDRVDLVTRFTHAGVTVLDLSLYDLSLGILEERGILDRVLEIEADTEKTELRELLQSVLDPKANVIPKIAEAIETTPHDVIFLSGVGEVYPFIRSHNVLNNLQSTAKDKPTVILFPGSYTHALATGASLDLFGRMHDDKYYRAFNILNYEV
;
A
#
# COMPACT_ATOMS: atom_id res chain seq x y z
N MET A 1 -1.35 10.55 -11.34
CA MET A 1 -1.07 9.96 -10.02
C MET A 1 0.40 9.97 -9.65
N ASN A 2 1.33 9.38 -10.44
CA ASN A 2 2.75 9.41 -10.06
C ASN A 2 3.36 10.84 -10.05
N ARG A 3 3.08 11.67 -11.07
CA ARG A 3 3.46 13.10 -11.09
C ARG A 3 2.88 13.89 -9.91
N ASP A 4 1.58 13.73 -9.64
CA ASP A 4 0.91 14.46 -8.56
C ASP A 4 1.47 14.09 -7.17
N ARG A 5 1.86 12.82 -6.97
CA ARG A 5 2.50 12.34 -5.74
C ARG A 5 3.88 12.99 -5.56
N VAL A 6 4.72 12.98 -6.60
CA VAL A 6 6.05 13.61 -6.58
C VAL A 6 5.95 15.10 -6.32
N ASP A 7 5.01 15.79 -6.96
CA ASP A 7 4.77 17.22 -6.75
C ASP A 7 4.33 17.50 -5.30
N LEU A 8 3.48 16.64 -4.72
CA LEU A 8 3.04 16.75 -3.34
C LEU A 8 4.19 16.55 -2.34
N VAL A 9 5.01 15.52 -2.52
CA VAL A 9 6.20 15.26 -1.70
C VAL A 9 7.16 16.45 -1.77
N THR A 10 7.36 17.02 -2.96
CA THR A 10 8.21 18.21 -3.17
C THR A 10 7.67 19.41 -2.39
N ARG A 11 6.36 19.65 -2.42
CA ARG A 11 5.72 20.74 -1.66
C ARG A 11 5.87 20.56 -0.15
N PHE A 12 5.72 19.35 0.38
CA PHE A 12 5.94 19.06 1.80
C PHE A 12 7.38 19.33 2.21
N THR A 13 8.32 18.90 1.36
CA THR A 13 9.76 19.14 1.59
C THR A 13 10.07 20.64 1.65
N HIS A 14 9.48 21.46 0.75
CA HIS A 14 9.62 22.92 0.80
C HIS A 14 8.98 23.56 2.04
N ALA A 15 7.97 22.93 2.64
CA ALA A 15 7.37 23.35 3.90
C ALA A 15 8.16 22.88 5.14
N GLY A 16 9.31 22.21 4.95
CA GLY A 16 10.13 21.67 6.03
C GLY A 16 9.61 20.37 6.62
N VAL A 17 8.70 19.67 5.94
CA VAL A 17 8.13 18.38 6.37
C VAL A 17 8.79 17.26 5.57
N THR A 18 9.37 16.29 6.28
CA THR A 18 10.01 15.11 5.67
C THR A 18 9.00 14.00 5.44
N VAL A 19 8.92 13.50 4.19
CA VAL A 19 7.96 12.46 3.79
C VAL A 19 8.69 11.15 3.54
N LEU A 20 8.26 10.08 4.21
CA LEU A 20 8.60 8.72 3.83
C LEU A 20 7.64 8.26 2.74
N ASP A 21 8.03 8.39 1.46
CA ASP A 21 7.23 7.98 0.30
C ASP A 21 7.47 6.50 -0.02
N LEU A 22 6.47 5.66 0.23
CA LEU A 22 6.50 4.22 0.00
C LEU A 22 5.51 3.83 -1.10
N SER A 23 5.96 2.94 -1.97
CA SER A 23 5.16 2.33 -3.03
C SER A 23 5.07 0.83 -2.76
N LEU A 24 3.85 0.31 -2.62
CA LEU A 24 3.66 -1.14 -2.46
C LEU A 24 4.16 -1.93 -3.66
N TYR A 25 4.12 -1.33 -4.86
CA TYR A 25 4.66 -1.94 -6.06
C TYR A 25 6.18 -2.07 -6.00
N ASP A 26 6.88 -0.97 -5.66
CA ASP A 26 8.34 -0.97 -5.58
C ASP A 26 8.83 -1.88 -4.45
N LEU A 27 8.12 -1.89 -3.30
CA LEU A 27 8.38 -2.82 -2.21
C LEU A 27 8.19 -4.28 -2.64
N SER A 28 7.15 -4.56 -3.44
CA SER A 28 6.91 -5.90 -3.95
C SER A 28 8.01 -6.36 -4.90
N LEU A 29 8.44 -5.48 -5.81
CA LEU A 29 9.58 -5.75 -6.68
C LEU A 29 10.86 -6.02 -5.88
N GLY A 30 11.17 -5.17 -4.90
CA GLY A 30 12.33 -5.37 -4.02
C GLY A 30 12.30 -6.70 -3.28
N ILE A 31 11.13 -7.13 -2.76
CA ILE A 31 10.97 -8.44 -2.11
C ILE A 31 11.21 -9.59 -3.10
N LEU A 32 10.73 -9.47 -4.34
CA LEU A 32 10.92 -10.49 -5.37
C LEU A 32 12.40 -10.57 -5.81
N GLU A 33 13.07 -9.43 -5.96
CA GLU A 33 14.49 -9.33 -6.30
C GLU A 33 15.38 -9.93 -5.21
N GLU A 34 15.18 -9.54 -3.96
CA GLU A 34 15.94 -10.03 -2.81
C GLU A 34 15.86 -11.56 -2.65
N ARG A 35 14.75 -12.17 -3.09
CA ARG A 35 14.54 -13.61 -3.04
C ARG A 35 15.02 -14.35 -4.29
N GLY A 36 15.51 -13.63 -5.31
CA GLY A 36 15.85 -14.21 -6.61
C GLY A 36 14.65 -14.80 -7.34
N ILE A 37 13.44 -14.30 -7.05
CA ILE A 37 12.18 -14.79 -7.63
C ILE A 37 11.76 -13.93 -8.83
N LEU A 38 12.16 -12.65 -8.87
CA LEU A 38 11.72 -11.73 -9.94
C LEU A 38 12.08 -12.28 -11.34
N ASP A 39 13.35 -12.61 -11.57
CA ASP A 39 13.81 -13.11 -12.87
C ASP A 39 13.06 -14.38 -13.28
N ARG A 40 12.91 -15.31 -12.34
CA ARG A 40 12.16 -16.56 -12.56
C ARG A 40 10.71 -16.29 -12.93
N VAL A 41 10.06 -15.34 -12.26
CA VAL A 41 8.67 -14.95 -12.55
C VAL A 41 8.57 -14.40 -13.97
N LEU A 42 9.48 -13.51 -14.36
CA LEU A 42 9.51 -12.92 -15.71
C LEU A 42 9.76 -13.98 -16.79
N GLU A 43 10.59 -14.98 -16.51
CA GLU A 43 10.86 -16.09 -17.44
C GLU A 43 9.63 -16.97 -17.68
N ILE A 44 8.87 -17.28 -16.62
CA ILE A 44 7.75 -18.23 -16.71
C ILE A 44 6.39 -17.56 -16.96
N GLU A 45 6.28 -16.22 -16.86
CA GLU A 45 5.01 -15.48 -16.89
C GLU A 45 4.19 -15.80 -18.15
N ALA A 46 4.83 -15.88 -19.32
CA ALA A 46 4.16 -16.12 -20.59
C ALA A 46 3.58 -17.54 -20.72
N ASP A 47 4.20 -18.50 -20.04
CA ASP A 47 3.87 -19.93 -20.12
C ASP A 47 3.06 -20.43 -18.91
N THR A 48 2.86 -19.58 -17.90
CA THR A 48 2.17 -19.94 -16.65
C THR A 48 0.74 -19.41 -16.63
N GLU A 49 -0.19 -20.21 -16.14
CA GLU A 49 -1.57 -19.79 -15.96
C GLU A 49 -1.67 -18.63 -14.95
N LYS A 50 -2.53 -17.64 -15.25
CA LYS A 50 -2.67 -16.42 -14.43
C LYS A 50 -3.01 -16.73 -12.97
N THR A 51 -3.77 -17.80 -12.71
CA THR A 51 -4.15 -18.23 -11.36
C THR A 51 -2.93 -18.69 -10.57
N GLU A 52 -2.07 -19.50 -11.20
CA GLU A 52 -0.85 -20.04 -10.58
C GLU A 52 0.16 -18.92 -10.32
N LEU A 53 0.37 -18.02 -11.30
CA LEU A 53 1.21 -16.85 -11.11
C LEU A 53 0.71 -15.96 -9.96
N ARG A 54 -0.60 -15.75 -9.87
CA ARG A 54 -1.20 -15.00 -8.76
C ARG A 54 -0.96 -15.67 -7.41
N GLU A 55 -1.12 -16.99 -7.32
CA GLU A 55 -0.90 -17.75 -6.07
C GLU A 55 0.56 -17.70 -5.63
N LEU A 56 1.50 -17.82 -6.58
CA LEU A 56 2.92 -17.64 -6.35
C LEU A 56 3.20 -16.25 -5.77
N LEU A 57 2.71 -15.19 -6.43
CA LEU A 57 2.90 -13.82 -5.97
C LEU A 57 2.24 -13.58 -4.60
N GLN A 58 1.04 -14.10 -4.37
CA GLN A 58 0.35 -14.00 -3.06
C GLN A 58 1.13 -14.65 -1.93
N SER A 59 1.77 -15.79 -2.20
CA SER A 59 2.61 -16.48 -1.22
C SER A 59 3.86 -15.67 -0.89
N VAL A 60 4.55 -15.16 -1.91
CA VAL A 60 5.81 -14.41 -1.75
C VAL A 60 5.57 -13.02 -1.17
N LEU A 61 4.44 -12.38 -1.51
CA LEU A 61 4.09 -11.02 -1.12
C LEU A 61 3.04 -10.99 0.00
N ASP A 62 2.98 -12.03 0.84
CA ASP A 62 2.10 -12.03 2.00
C ASP A 62 2.29 -10.74 2.83
N PRO A 63 1.21 -9.96 3.07
CA PRO A 63 1.33 -8.67 3.72
C PRO A 63 1.98 -8.75 5.09
N LYS A 64 1.58 -9.73 5.91
CA LYS A 64 2.02 -9.81 7.31
C LYS A 64 3.45 -10.36 7.41
N ALA A 65 3.78 -11.35 6.60
CA ALA A 65 5.06 -12.03 6.66
C ALA A 65 6.19 -11.26 5.94
N ASN A 66 5.87 -10.53 4.87
CA ASN A 66 6.90 -10.03 3.95
C ASN A 66 6.82 -8.52 3.69
N VAL A 67 5.63 -7.98 3.40
CA VAL A 67 5.47 -6.57 3.02
C VAL A 67 5.57 -5.63 4.23
N ILE A 68 4.85 -5.95 5.32
CA ILE A 68 4.81 -5.12 6.52
C ILE A 68 6.19 -5.03 7.21
N PRO A 69 6.98 -6.12 7.33
CA PRO A 69 8.35 -6.02 7.82
C PRO A 69 9.22 -5.05 7.01
N LYS A 70 9.09 -5.03 5.67
CA LYS A 70 9.82 -4.05 4.84
C LYS A 70 9.38 -2.61 5.08
N ILE A 71 8.09 -2.40 5.29
CA ILE A 71 7.57 -1.08 5.67
C ILE A 71 8.09 -0.68 7.06
N ALA A 72 8.12 -1.61 8.01
CA ALA A 72 8.64 -1.38 9.36
C ALA A 72 10.12 -0.99 9.33
N GLU A 73 10.94 -1.73 8.57
CA GLU A 73 12.35 -1.43 8.36
C GLU A 73 12.55 -0.02 7.79
N ALA A 74 11.77 0.37 6.78
CA ALA A 74 11.82 1.72 6.21
C ALA A 74 11.44 2.81 7.24
N ILE A 75 10.42 2.56 8.06
CA ILE A 75 9.98 3.47 9.14
C ILE A 75 11.08 3.63 10.20
N GLU A 76 11.75 2.55 10.59
CA GLU A 76 12.79 2.56 11.62
C GLU A 76 14.10 3.21 11.14
N THR A 77 14.46 3.01 9.88
CA THR A 77 15.75 3.43 9.32
C THR A 77 15.76 4.83 8.72
N THR A 78 14.58 5.36 8.36
CA THR A 78 14.47 6.65 7.67
C THR A 78 13.77 7.66 8.56
N PRO A 79 14.43 8.75 9.01
CA PRO A 79 13.76 9.83 9.72
C PRO A 79 12.67 10.49 8.86
N HIS A 80 11.47 10.64 9.42
CA HIS A 80 10.33 11.22 8.71
C HIS A 80 9.31 11.87 9.67
N ASP A 81 8.48 12.75 9.11
CA ASP A 81 7.37 13.40 9.79
C ASP A 81 6.01 12.81 9.41
N VAL A 82 5.90 12.30 8.18
CA VAL A 82 4.69 11.68 7.63
C VAL A 82 5.04 10.54 6.69
N ILE A 83 4.19 9.51 6.66
CA ILE A 83 4.34 8.35 5.78
C ILE A 83 3.31 8.46 4.67
N PHE A 84 3.75 8.39 3.42
CA PHE A 84 2.88 8.26 2.25
C PHE A 84 2.96 6.83 1.73
N LEU A 85 1.82 6.17 1.58
CA LEU A 85 1.74 4.83 1.00
C LEU A 85 0.92 4.86 -0.29
N SER A 86 1.49 4.32 -1.35
CA SER A 86 0.89 4.28 -2.68
C SER A 86 1.04 2.90 -3.31
N GLY A 87 0.65 2.76 -4.58
CA GLY A 87 0.80 1.52 -5.33
C GLY A 87 -0.23 0.43 -5.04
N VAL A 88 -1.26 0.74 -4.26
CA VAL A 88 -2.32 -0.21 -3.88
C VAL A 88 -3.02 -0.83 -5.11
N GLY A 89 -3.26 -0.05 -6.15
CA GLY A 89 -3.89 -0.56 -7.38
C GLY A 89 -2.94 -1.39 -8.25
N GLU A 90 -1.64 -1.11 -8.21
CA GLU A 90 -0.61 -1.78 -9.01
C GLU A 90 -0.30 -3.19 -8.47
N VAL A 91 -0.52 -3.40 -7.18
CA VAL A 91 -0.32 -4.72 -6.53
C VAL A 91 -1.59 -5.58 -6.47
N TYR A 92 -2.72 -5.08 -6.97
CA TYR A 92 -3.95 -5.85 -7.04
C TYR A 92 -3.90 -6.83 -8.24
N PRO A 93 -4.35 -8.10 -8.12
CA PRO A 93 -5.05 -8.73 -7.00
C PRO A 93 -4.17 -9.55 -6.04
N PHE A 94 -2.85 -9.51 -6.17
CA PHE A 94 -1.95 -10.36 -5.39
C PHE A 94 -1.66 -9.80 -3.99
N ILE A 95 -1.84 -8.50 -3.75
CA ILE A 95 -1.93 -7.92 -2.41
C ILE A 95 -3.33 -7.35 -2.20
N ARG A 96 -3.99 -7.74 -1.10
CA ARG A 96 -5.26 -7.15 -0.67
C ARG A 96 -4.97 -5.95 0.23
N SER A 97 -5.39 -4.76 -0.20
CA SER A 97 -5.18 -3.48 0.48
C SER A 97 -5.60 -3.51 1.95
N HIS A 98 -6.70 -4.21 2.26
CA HIS A 98 -7.23 -4.31 3.61
C HIS A 98 -6.30 -5.04 4.58
N ASN A 99 -5.53 -6.02 4.09
CA ASN A 99 -4.55 -6.72 4.92
C ASN A 99 -3.37 -5.81 5.24
N VAL A 100 -2.92 -5.00 4.27
CA VAL A 100 -1.86 -4.01 4.49
C VAL A 100 -2.30 -3.00 5.55
N LEU A 101 -3.49 -2.42 5.41
CA LEU A 101 -4.04 -1.44 6.36
C LEU A 101 -4.13 -1.97 7.79
N ASN A 102 -4.70 -3.16 7.97
CA ASN A 102 -4.89 -3.75 9.29
C ASN A 102 -3.57 -4.03 10.00
N ASN A 103 -2.54 -4.48 9.27
CA ASN A 103 -1.22 -4.75 9.86
C ASN A 103 -0.37 -3.47 10.00
N LEU A 104 -0.63 -2.44 9.19
CA LEU A 104 0.11 -1.18 9.28
C LEU A 104 -0.24 -0.41 10.55
N GLN A 105 -1.47 -0.54 11.06
CA GLN A 105 -1.90 0.09 12.32
C GLN A 105 -1.02 -0.29 13.53
N SER A 106 -0.50 -1.51 13.57
CA SER A 106 0.41 -1.93 14.64
C SER A 106 1.86 -1.50 14.44
N THR A 107 2.21 -1.06 13.22
CA THR A 107 3.58 -0.79 12.80
C THR A 107 3.85 0.72 12.75
N ALA A 108 2.99 1.48 12.07
CA ALA A 108 3.08 2.93 11.93
C ALA A 108 2.31 3.64 13.06
N LYS A 109 2.83 3.58 14.30
CA LYS A 109 2.17 4.14 15.48
C LYS A 109 2.49 5.61 15.74
N ASP A 110 3.72 6.03 15.43
CA ASP A 110 4.27 7.29 15.92
C ASP A 110 4.05 8.46 14.96
N LYS A 111 3.96 8.18 13.66
CA LYS A 111 3.87 9.18 12.60
C LYS A 111 2.58 9.03 11.81
N PRO A 112 1.92 10.14 11.41
CA PRO A 112 0.72 10.07 10.59
C PRO A 112 1.01 9.35 9.27
N THR A 113 0.05 8.51 8.84
CA THR A 113 0.12 7.76 7.59
C THR A 113 -1.00 8.20 6.66
N VAL A 114 -0.64 8.59 5.43
CA VAL A 114 -1.55 8.95 4.35
C VAL A 114 -1.44 7.89 3.26
N ILE A 115 -2.58 7.40 2.79
CA ILE A 115 -2.62 6.32 1.80
C ILE A 115 -3.32 6.83 0.55
N LEU A 116 -2.61 6.79 -0.57
CA LEU A 116 -3.14 7.13 -1.89
C LEU A 116 -3.84 5.90 -2.46
N PHE A 117 -5.16 5.86 -2.27
CA PHE A 117 -6.00 4.74 -2.66
C PHE A 117 -6.71 5.00 -3.99
N PRO A 118 -6.52 4.17 -5.04
CA PRO A 118 -7.15 4.34 -6.34
C PRO A 118 -8.59 3.79 -6.34
N GLY A 119 -9.47 4.46 -5.62
CA GLY A 119 -10.87 4.05 -5.44
C GLY A 119 -11.65 5.05 -4.59
N SER A 120 -12.83 4.63 -4.15
CA SER A 120 -13.66 5.43 -3.25
C SER A 120 -13.55 4.93 -1.82
N TYR A 121 -13.50 5.88 -0.89
CA TYR A 121 -13.70 5.63 0.53
C TYR A 121 -15.13 6.02 0.87
N THR A 122 -15.93 5.05 1.30
CA THR A 122 -17.31 5.26 1.73
C THR A 122 -17.41 5.05 3.23
N HIS A 123 -17.99 6.02 3.95
CA HIS A 123 -18.21 5.90 5.40
C HIS A 123 -19.72 5.90 5.67
N ALA A 124 -20.25 4.75 6.10
CA ALA A 124 -21.64 4.61 6.48
C ALA A 124 -21.75 4.35 7.99
N LEU A 125 -22.58 5.15 8.66
CA LEU A 125 -22.82 5.07 10.11
C LEU A 125 -23.31 3.68 10.58
N ALA A 126 -23.94 2.90 9.70
CA ALA A 126 -24.49 1.58 10.01
C ALA A 126 -23.55 0.40 9.70
N THR A 127 -22.65 0.54 8.72
CA THR A 127 -21.81 -0.57 8.21
C THR A 127 -20.30 -0.31 8.36
N GLY A 128 -19.91 0.89 8.80
CA GLY A 128 -18.52 1.30 8.92
C GLY A 128 -17.95 2.00 7.69
N ALA A 129 -16.64 2.19 7.70
CA ALA A 129 -15.87 2.64 6.56
C ALA A 129 -15.56 1.47 5.63
N SER A 130 -15.82 1.60 4.33
CA SER A 130 -15.42 0.67 3.26
C SER A 130 -14.47 1.35 2.27
N LEU A 131 -13.62 0.53 1.64
CA LEU A 131 -12.68 0.93 0.60
C LEU A 131 -13.00 0.16 -0.67
N ASP A 132 -13.60 0.85 -1.64
CA ASP A 132 -13.98 0.27 -2.92
C ASP A 132 -12.86 0.48 -3.94
N LEU A 133 -12.01 -0.53 -4.10
CA LEU A 133 -10.94 -0.47 -5.10
C LEU A 133 -11.56 -0.35 -6.51
N PHE A 134 -11.10 0.63 -7.27
CA PHE A 134 -11.61 0.97 -8.61
C PHE A 134 -13.13 1.23 -8.70
N GLY A 135 -13.81 1.44 -7.56
CA GLY A 135 -15.28 1.63 -7.51
C GLY A 135 -16.10 0.41 -7.95
N ARG A 136 -15.48 -0.78 -7.97
CA ARG A 136 -16.11 -2.03 -8.47
C ARG A 136 -16.14 -3.16 -7.44
N MET A 137 -15.41 -3.04 -6.36
CA MET A 137 -15.24 -4.09 -5.35
C MET A 137 -15.78 -3.61 -4.02
N HIS A 138 -17.01 -3.99 -3.67
CA HIS A 138 -17.55 -3.77 -2.33
C HIS A 138 -16.96 -4.81 -1.39
N ASP A 139 -16.00 -4.39 -0.57
CA ASP A 139 -15.40 -5.22 0.48
C ASP A 139 -16.07 -4.82 1.82
N ASP A 140 -16.75 -5.75 2.49
CA ASP A 140 -17.58 -5.53 3.70
C ASP A 140 -16.75 -5.33 4.98
N LYS A 141 -15.65 -4.57 4.93
CA LYS A 141 -14.71 -4.48 6.06
C LYS A 141 -14.63 -3.08 6.62
N TYR A 142 -14.75 -2.98 7.94
CA TYR A 142 -14.59 -1.77 8.74
C TYR A 142 -13.13 -1.32 8.80
N TYR A 143 -12.83 -0.12 8.29
CA TYR A 143 -11.51 0.51 8.44
C TYR A 143 -11.52 1.65 9.46
N ARG A 144 -10.49 1.70 10.32
CA ARG A 144 -10.19 2.90 11.12
C ARG A 144 -9.31 3.84 10.29
N ALA A 145 -9.90 4.47 9.30
CA ALA A 145 -9.30 5.52 8.51
C ALA A 145 -10.24 6.72 8.46
N PHE A 146 -9.75 7.88 8.03
CA PHE A 146 -10.58 9.05 7.78
C PHE A 146 -10.26 9.56 6.39
N ASN A 147 -11.30 9.97 5.66
CA ASN A 147 -11.07 10.69 4.42
C ASN A 147 -10.59 12.10 4.79
N ILE A 148 -9.34 12.41 4.42
CA ILE A 148 -8.74 13.72 4.69
C ILE A 148 -9.53 14.89 4.08
N LEU A 149 -10.31 14.64 3.02
CA LEU A 149 -11.18 15.65 2.40
C LEU A 149 -12.42 15.99 3.23
N ASN A 150 -12.80 15.11 4.16
CA ASN A 150 -13.95 15.30 5.05
C ASN A 150 -13.52 15.71 6.46
N TYR A 151 -12.26 16.12 6.64
CA TYR A 151 -11.74 16.56 7.92
C TYR A 151 -12.21 17.99 8.22
N GLU A 152 -13.27 18.11 9.04
CA GLU A 152 -13.72 19.38 9.61
C GLU A 152 -12.98 19.63 10.93
N VAL A 153 -12.43 20.84 11.10
CA VAL A 153 -11.73 21.32 12.31
C VAL A 153 -12.65 22.21 13.13
#